data_AF-A0A6C0DC04-F1
#
_entry.id   AF-A0A6C0DC04-F1
#
_cell.length_a   1.000
_cell.length_b   1.000
_cell.length_c   1.000
_cell.angle_alpha   90.00
_cell.angle_beta   90.00
_cell.angle_gamma   90.00
#
_symmetry.space_group_name_H-M   'P 1'
#
loop_
_entity.id
_entity.type
_entity.pdbx_description
1 polymer ?
#
loop_
_entity_poly.entity_id
_entity_poly.type
_entity_poly.pdbx_seq_one_letter_code
_entity_poly.pdbx_strand_id
1 'polypeptide(L)'
;MESPQNSIWGPELWMILHSSAERIGTKASHLPKEETRIWVGLLRSLQYSLPCPLCKKHYTAYSTSFPLPAITREIVRSWLFNLHQQVNQRTGKPDFTESVSEKYGQPFHFSKHFSIFAKHMSHAVRLGWCAREDVQRTARFFEEMKRFYDFF
;
A
#
# COMPACT_ATOMS: atom_id res chain seq x y z
N MET A 1 11.08 -10.91 14.65
CA MET A 1 10.53 -12.10 13.97
C MET A 1 9.34 -11.68 13.14
N GLU A 2 9.37 -11.94 11.83
CA GLU A 2 8.18 -11.79 10.97
C GLU A 2 7.06 -12.68 11.51
N SER A 3 5.81 -12.19 11.54
CA SER A 3 4.67 -13.08 11.73
C SER A 3 4.54 -13.93 10.46
N PRO A 4 4.35 -15.27 10.55
CA PRO A 4 4.28 -16.17 9.40
C PRO A 4 3.27 -15.75 8.31
N GLN A 5 2.27 -14.94 8.66
CA GLN A 5 1.26 -14.43 7.72
C GLN A 5 1.76 -13.29 6.82
N ASN A 6 2.83 -12.59 7.19
CA ASN A 6 3.32 -11.42 6.45
C ASN A 6 3.84 -11.76 5.04
N SER A 7 4.34 -12.99 4.84
CA SER A 7 4.77 -13.49 3.54
C SER A 7 3.60 -13.72 2.56
N ILE A 8 2.36 -13.79 3.07
CA ILE A 8 1.17 -14.00 2.25
C ILE A 8 0.56 -12.66 1.84
N TRP A 9 0.23 -11.79 2.80
CA TRP A 9 -0.48 -10.54 2.47
C TRP A 9 0.45 -9.39 2.06
N GLY A 10 1.72 -9.43 2.48
CA GLY A 10 2.71 -8.38 2.19
C GLY A 10 2.97 -8.21 0.69
N PRO A 11 3.29 -9.28 -0.06
CA PRO A 11 3.48 -9.20 -1.52
C PRO A 11 2.26 -8.64 -2.26
N GLU A 12 1.05 -8.97 -1.80
CA GLU A 12 -0.21 -8.54 -2.39
C GLU A 12 -0.43 -7.03 -2.21
N LEU A 13 -0.16 -6.52 -1.00
CA LEU A 13 -0.21 -5.09 -0.73
C LEU A 13 0.84 -4.33 -1.57
N TRP A 14 2.07 -4.85 -1.65
CA TRP A 14 3.11 -4.24 -2.46
C TRP A 14 2.74 -4.20 -3.95
N MET A 15 2.13 -5.26 -4.48
CA MET A 15 1.62 -5.28 -5.84
C MET A 15 0.60 -4.16 -6.07
N ILE A 16 -0.39 -4.02 -5.17
CA ILE A 16 -1.39 -2.96 -5.31
C ILE A 16 -0.76 -1.58 -5.26
N LEU A 17 0.10 -1.31 -4.26
CA LEU A 17 0.67 0.03 -4.05
C LEU A 17 1.60 0.44 -5.19
N HIS A 18 2.56 -0.41 -5.56
CA HIS A 18 3.50 -0.06 -6.62
C HIS A 18 2.83 0.01 -7.99
N SER A 19 1.95 -0.94 -8.34
CA SER A 19 1.26 -0.91 -9.63
C SER A 19 0.27 0.25 -9.75
N SER A 20 -0.36 0.65 -8.63
CA SER A 20 -1.20 1.85 -8.62
C SER A 20 -0.38 3.13 -8.76
N ALA A 21 0.83 3.18 -8.17
CA ALA A 21 1.70 4.36 -8.28
C ALA A 21 2.09 4.65 -9.73
N GLU A 22 2.27 3.63 -10.57
CA GLU A 22 2.52 3.77 -12.01
C GLU A 22 1.37 4.45 -12.77
N ARG A 23 0.15 4.46 -12.21
CA ARG A 23 -1.04 5.09 -12.81
C ARG A 23 -1.28 6.52 -12.34
N ILE A 24 -0.53 7.01 -11.36
CA ILE A 24 -0.66 8.40 -10.91
C ILE A 24 -0.47 9.35 -12.09
N GLY A 25 -1.35 10.34 -12.22
CA GLY A 25 -1.30 11.31 -13.31
C GLY A 25 -2.01 10.86 -14.59
N THR A 26 -2.35 9.58 -14.76
CA THR A 26 -2.97 9.07 -16.01
C THR A 26 -4.43 9.50 -16.17
N LYS A 27 -5.12 9.77 -15.07
CA LYS A 27 -6.51 10.31 -15.02
C LYS A 27 -6.55 11.74 -14.46
N ALA A 28 -5.42 12.26 -13.99
CA ALA A 28 -5.33 13.49 -13.20
C ALA A 28 -5.60 14.78 -13.98
N SER A 29 -5.62 14.74 -15.32
CA SER A 29 -6.09 15.88 -16.14
C SER A 29 -7.52 16.30 -15.80
N HIS A 30 -8.32 15.40 -15.21
CA HIS A 30 -9.73 15.67 -14.90
C HIS A 30 -10.04 15.77 -13.40
N LEU A 31 -9.27 15.11 -12.51
CA LEU A 31 -9.61 14.98 -11.07
C LEU A 31 -8.38 14.93 -10.12
N PRO A 32 -7.44 15.89 -10.16
CA PRO A 32 -6.18 15.79 -9.40
C PRO A 32 -6.37 15.87 -7.87
N LYS A 33 -7.38 16.62 -7.40
CA LYS A 33 -7.72 16.72 -5.98
C LYS A 33 -8.24 15.39 -5.43
N GLU A 34 -9.00 14.66 -6.23
CA GLU A 34 -9.58 13.38 -5.85
C GLU A 34 -8.51 12.29 -5.79
N GLU A 35 -7.62 12.23 -6.80
CA GLU A 35 -6.46 11.33 -6.79
C GLU A 35 -5.61 11.56 -5.53
N THR A 36 -5.32 12.82 -5.22
CA THR A 36 -4.58 13.20 -4.01
C THR A 36 -5.29 12.72 -2.74
N ARG A 37 -6.62 12.94 -2.64
CA ARG A 37 -7.43 12.51 -1.49
C ARG A 37 -7.37 10.99 -1.29
N ILE A 38 -7.52 10.22 -2.37
CA ILE A 38 -7.49 8.76 -2.34
C ILE A 38 -6.13 8.26 -1.86
N TRP A 39 -5.03 8.76 -2.43
CA TRP A 39 -3.67 8.34 -2.06
C TRP A 39 -3.31 8.72 -0.63
N VAL A 40 -3.53 9.98 -0.25
CA VAL A 40 -3.24 10.44 1.12
C VAL A 40 -4.10 9.70 2.13
N GLY A 41 -5.38 9.50 1.83
CA GLY A 41 -6.31 8.75 2.66
C GLY A 41 -5.88 7.30 2.84
N LEU A 42 -5.54 6.62 1.74
CA LEU A 42 -5.07 5.23 1.75
C LEU A 42 -3.80 5.09 2.60
N LEU A 43 -2.75 5.85 2.28
CA LEU A 43 -1.46 5.72 2.97
C LEU A 43 -1.55 6.06 4.46
N ARG A 44 -2.34 7.07 4.83
CA ARG A 44 -2.61 7.36 6.26
C ARG A 44 -3.36 6.23 6.95
N SER A 45 -4.37 5.64 6.29
CA SER A 45 -5.17 4.57 6.88
C SER A 45 -4.36 3.30 7.17
N LEU A 46 -3.30 3.03 6.40
CA LEU A 46 -2.41 1.88 6.61
C LEU A 46 -1.65 1.93 7.94
N GLN A 47 -1.45 3.12 8.53
CA GLN A 47 -0.86 3.25 9.88
C GLN A 47 -1.67 2.50 10.96
N TYR A 48 -2.96 2.30 10.72
CA TYR A 48 -3.90 1.72 11.68
C TYR A 48 -4.38 0.32 11.27
N SER A 49 -4.35 0.01 9.97
CA SER A 49 -5.02 -1.18 9.43
C SER A 49 -4.10 -2.31 8.93
N LEU A 50 -2.76 -2.15 8.90
CA LEU A 50 -1.89 -3.25 8.48
C LEU A 50 -2.08 -4.46 9.43
N PRO A 51 -2.24 -5.68 8.90
CA PRO A 51 -2.61 -6.87 9.67
C PRO A 51 -1.43 -7.49 10.43
N CYS A 52 -0.54 -6.66 10.97
CA CYS A 52 0.60 -7.05 11.79
C CYS A 52 0.99 -5.87 12.70
N PRO A 53 0.96 -6.01 14.04
CA PRO A 53 1.30 -4.93 14.96
C PRO A 53 2.71 -4.36 14.74
N LEU A 54 3.69 -5.22 14.46
CA LEU A 54 5.07 -4.80 14.21
C LEU A 54 5.20 -4.04 12.88
N CYS A 55 4.53 -4.50 11.81
CA CYS A 55 4.49 -3.79 10.54
C CYS A 55 3.84 -2.42 10.68
N LYS A 56 2.74 -2.29 11.45
CA LYS A 56 2.13 -1.00 11.76
C LYS A 56 3.11 -0.07 12.45
N LYS A 57 3.76 -0.52 13.52
CA LYS A 57 4.76 0.28 14.24
C LYS A 57 5.84 0.81 13.30
N HIS A 58 6.40 -0.05 12.45
CA HIS A 58 7.45 0.35 11.50
C HIS A 58 6.94 1.28 10.41
N TYR A 59 5.77 1.00 9.83
CA TYR A 59 5.16 1.83 8.81
C TYR A 59 4.81 3.23 9.35
N THR A 60 4.24 3.31 10.55
CA THR A 60 3.93 4.58 11.23
C THR A 60 5.21 5.37 11.51
N ALA A 61 6.26 4.72 12.03
CA ALA A 61 7.54 5.39 12.27
C ALA A 61 8.15 5.94 10.96
N TYR A 62 8.14 5.15 9.89
CA TYR A 62 8.64 5.57 8.58
C TYR A 62 7.82 6.72 8.01
N SER A 63 6.49 6.57 7.93
CA SER A 63 5.61 7.59 7.33
C SER A 63 5.58 8.90 8.12
N THR A 64 5.86 8.87 9.43
CA THR A 64 6.06 10.08 10.24
C THR A 64 7.40 10.74 9.95
N SER A 65 8.47 9.95 9.79
CA SER A 65 9.83 10.46 9.53
C SER A 65 10.01 10.96 8.10
N PHE A 66 9.28 10.38 7.15
CA PHE A 66 9.33 10.68 5.73
C PHE A 66 7.92 11.00 5.24
N PRO A 67 7.37 12.19 5.54
CA PRO A 67 6.06 12.59 5.01
C PRO A 67 6.12 12.74 3.48
N LEU A 68 5.03 12.41 2.79
CA LEU A 68 4.89 12.63 1.35
C LEU A 68 4.59 14.11 1.07
N PRO A 69 5.46 14.85 0.35
CA PRO A 69 5.27 16.28 0.11
C PRO A 69 4.18 16.55 -0.95
N ALA A 70 4.00 15.64 -1.91
CA ALA A 70 2.97 15.75 -2.94
C ALA A 70 2.63 14.36 -3.51
N ILE A 71 1.45 14.25 -4.12
CA ILE A 71 1.04 13.05 -4.86
C ILE A 71 1.38 13.27 -6.34
N THR A 72 2.62 12.96 -6.70
CA THR A 72 3.05 12.76 -8.09
C THR A 72 3.57 11.34 -8.26
N ARG A 73 3.60 10.86 -9.51
CA ARG A 73 4.05 9.50 -9.82
C ARG A 73 5.47 9.27 -9.28
N GLU A 74 6.38 10.19 -9.55
CA GLU A 74 7.79 10.11 -9.19
C GLU A 74 7.95 10.10 -7.66
N ILE A 75 7.28 11.02 -6.96
CA ILE A 75 7.38 11.14 -5.51
C ILE A 75 6.82 9.90 -4.81
N VAL A 76 5.64 9.43 -5.21
CA VAL A 76 5.02 8.24 -4.58
C VAL A 76 5.82 6.98 -4.90
N ARG A 77 6.33 6.82 -6.13
CA ARG A 77 7.21 5.71 -6.51
C ARG A 77 8.46 5.67 -5.64
N SER A 78 9.20 6.77 -5.56
CA SER A 78 10.43 6.85 -4.77
C SER A 78 10.15 6.63 -3.28
N TRP A 79 9.05 7.16 -2.76
CA TRP A 79 8.66 6.97 -1.37
C TRP A 79 8.36 5.51 -1.03
N LEU A 80 7.59 4.82 -1.88
CA LEU A 80 7.28 3.39 -1.73
C LEU A 80 8.53 2.52 -1.88
N PHE A 81 9.39 2.85 -2.84
CA PHE A 81 10.66 2.15 -3.04
C PHE A 81 11.54 2.22 -1.79
N ASN A 82 11.76 3.44 -1.25
CA ASN A 82 12.57 3.64 -0.06
C ASN A 82 11.98 2.92 1.18
N LEU A 83 10.65 2.92 1.31
CA LEU A 83 9.97 2.18 2.37
C LEU A 83 10.23 0.68 2.23
N HIS A 84 10.03 0.12 1.04
CA HIS A 84 10.19 -1.30 0.79
C HIS A 84 11.66 -1.73 0.95
N GLN A 85 12.60 -0.90 0.51
CA GLN A 85 14.03 -1.09 0.71
C GLN A 85 14.41 -1.15 2.19
N GLN A 86 13.88 -0.25 3.02
CA GLN A 86 14.08 -0.33 4.47
C GLN A 86 13.45 -1.60 5.09
N VAL A 87 12.31 -2.06 4.57
CA VAL A 87 11.71 -3.33 5.01
C VAL A 87 12.61 -4.51 4.64
N ASN A 88 13.17 -4.53 3.42
CA ASN A 88 14.07 -5.59 2.97
C ASN A 88 15.33 -5.66 3.84
N GLN A 89 15.99 -4.53 4.07
CA GLN A 89 17.17 -4.44 4.94
C GLN A 89 16.88 -4.97 6.35
N ARG A 90 15.73 -4.58 6.94
CA ARG A 90 15.32 -5.05 8.28
C ARG A 90 15.00 -6.54 8.32
N THR A 91 14.60 -7.13 7.19
CA THR A 91 14.17 -8.54 7.09
C THR A 91 15.22 -9.43 6.45
N GLY A 92 16.42 -8.90 6.15
CA GLY A 92 17.50 -9.64 5.49
C GLY A 92 17.18 -10.07 4.06
N LYS A 93 16.21 -9.42 3.40
CA LYS A 93 15.88 -9.68 1.99
C LYS A 93 16.82 -8.87 1.09
N PRO A 94 17.12 -9.36 -0.12
CA PRO A 94 17.92 -8.63 -1.09
C PRO A 94 17.36 -7.23 -1.37
N ASP A 95 18.26 -6.30 -1.67
CA ASP A 95 17.89 -4.96 -2.10
C ASP A 95 17.08 -5.01 -3.40
N PHE A 96 16.17 -4.05 -3.56
CA PHE A 96 15.44 -3.91 -4.80
C PHE A 96 16.37 -3.41 -5.91
N THR A 97 16.38 -4.08 -7.05
CA THR A 97 17.08 -3.64 -8.26
C THR A 97 16.17 -2.77 -9.15
N GLU A 98 16.75 -2.02 -10.09
CA GLU A 98 16.06 -1.01 -10.92
C GLU A 98 14.91 -1.55 -11.81
N SER A 99 14.75 -2.87 -11.98
CA SER A 99 13.67 -3.49 -12.79
C SER A 99 12.28 -3.49 -12.13
N VAL A 100 12.13 -2.80 -11.01
CA VAL A 100 10.86 -2.62 -10.28
C VAL A 100 9.77 -1.99 -11.14
N SER A 101 10.12 -1.01 -11.99
CA SER A 101 9.16 -0.38 -12.90
C SER A 101 8.60 -1.38 -13.92
N GLU A 102 9.43 -2.32 -14.38
CA GLU A 102 9.02 -3.32 -15.37
C GLU A 102 8.02 -4.30 -14.77
N LYS A 103 8.24 -4.73 -13.51
CA LYS A 103 7.34 -5.62 -12.77
C LYS A 103 5.98 -4.96 -12.49
N TYR A 104 5.98 -3.75 -11.93
CA TYR A 104 4.75 -3.10 -11.48
C TYR A 104 4.02 -2.31 -12.58
N GLY A 105 4.67 -2.09 -13.72
CA GLY A 105 4.04 -1.52 -14.91
C GLY A 105 3.12 -2.48 -15.68
N GLN A 106 3.23 -3.79 -15.44
CA GLN A 106 2.41 -4.79 -16.13
C GLN A 106 0.94 -4.77 -15.66
N PRO A 107 0.00 -5.23 -16.51
CA PRO A 107 -1.37 -5.50 -16.08
C PRO A 107 -1.41 -6.46 -14.89
N PHE A 108 -2.27 -6.17 -13.92
CA PHE A 108 -2.46 -7.00 -12.73
C PHE A 108 -3.93 -7.02 -12.30
N HIS A 109 -4.36 -8.12 -11.66
CA HIS A 109 -5.73 -8.29 -11.18
C HIS A 109 -5.88 -7.67 -9.78
N PHE A 110 -6.21 -6.38 -9.70
CA PHE A 110 -6.37 -5.66 -8.43
C PHE A 110 -7.28 -6.41 -7.46
N SER A 111 -8.44 -6.90 -7.93
CA SER A 111 -9.41 -7.60 -7.08
C SER A 111 -8.82 -8.86 -6.45
N LYS A 112 -7.96 -9.58 -7.18
CA LYS A 112 -7.29 -10.78 -6.68
C LYS A 112 -6.37 -10.44 -5.51
N HIS A 113 -5.48 -9.46 -5.70
CA HIS A 113 -4.54 -9.03 -4.68
C HIS A 113 -5.25 -8.43 -3.46
N PHE A 114 -6.25 -7.57 -3.70
CA PHE A 114 -7.01 -6.96 -2.63
C PHE A 114 -7.80 -7.99 -1.82
N SER A 115 -8.36 -9.04 -2.45
CA SER A 115 -9.10 -10.09 -1.73
C SER A 115 -8.23 -10.83 -0.71
N ILE A 116 -6.94 -11.05 -1.02
CA ILE A 116 -6.00 -11.72 -0.11
C ILE A 116 -5.65 -10.78 1.05
N PHE A 117 -5.36 -9.51 0.76
CA PHE A 117 -5.07 -8.51 1.78
C PHE A 117 -6.28 -8.27 2.71
N ALA A 118 -7.48 -8.15 2.15
CA ALA A 118 -8.72 -7.92 2.89
C ALA A 118 -9.06 -9.07 3.86
N LYS A 119 -8.79 -10.33 3.48
CA LYS A 119 -8.92 -11.49 4.38
C LYS A 119 -8.03 -11.36 5.61
N HIS A 120 -6.79 -10.89 5.44
CA HIS A 120 -5.85 -10.70 6.54
C HIS A 120 -6.19 -9.48 7.40
N MET A 121 -6.66 -8.38 6.80
CA MET A 121 -7.21 -7.26 7.58
C MET A 121 -8.39 -7.70 8.45
N SER A 122 -9.31 -8.49 7.89
CA SER A 122 -10.46 -9.04 8.64
C SER A 122 -10.00 -9.98 9.76
N HIS A 123 -8.95 -10.75 9.54
CA HIS A 123 -8.37 -11.60 10.57
C HIS A 123 -7.72 -10.80 11.69
N ALA A 124 -7.01 -9.72 11.37
CA ALA A 124 -6.40 -8.82 12.35
C ALA A 124 -7.43 -8.15 13.26
N VAL A 125 -8.63 -7.85 12.75
CA VAL A 125 -9.76 -7.40 13.59
C VAL A 125 -10.17 -8.47 14.60
N ARG A 126 -10.30 -9.74 14.16
CA ARG A 126 -10.66 -10.85 15.05
C ARG A 126 -9.62 -11.09 16.15
N LEU A 127 -8.35 -10.81 15.86
CA LEU A 127 -7.24 -10.93 16.82
C LEU A 127 -7.09 -9.69 17.72
N GLY A 128 -7.92 -8.65 17.56
CA GLY A 128 -7.80 -7.40 18.30
C GLY A 128 -6.59 -6.55 17.91
N TRP A 129 -5.93 -6.87 16.80
CA TRP A 129 -4.76 -6.12 16.35
C TRP A 129 -5.14 -4.82 15.66
N CYS A 130 -6.30 -4.74 15.01
CA CYS A 130 -6.80 -3.55 14.33
C CYS A 130 -8.25 -3.27 14.73
N ALA A 131 -8.63 -2.00 14.82
CA ALA A 131 -10.03 -1.64 15.01
C ALA A 131 -10.81 -1.91 13.71
N ARG A 132 -12.08 -2.31 13.86
CA ARG A 132 -12.97 -2.60 12.73
C ARG A 132 -13.17 -1.37 11.83
N GLU A 133 -13.30 -0.19 12.44
CA GLU A 133 -13.51 1.07 11.74
C GLU A 133 -12.31 1.49 10.88
N ASP A 134 -11.09 1.24 11.36
CA ASP A 134 -9.86 1.53 10.62
C ASP A 134 -9.76 0.63 9.39
N VAL A 135 -10.00 -0.67 9.55
CA VAL A 135 -10.00 -1.62 8.44
C VAL A 135 -11.08 -1.28 7.40
N GLN A 136 -12.28 -0.90 7.85
CA GLN A 136 -13.34 -0.47 6.94
C GLN A 136 -12.98 0.81 6.19
N ARG A 137 -12.32 1.77 6.86
CA ARG A 137 -11.83 3.00 6.23
C ARG A 137 -10.79 2.70 5.16
N THR A 138 -9.81 1.88 5.48
CA THR A 138 -8.78 1.46 4.51
C THR A 138 -9.41 0.74 3.31
N ALA A 139 -10.35 -0.17 3.55
CA ALA A 139 -11.04 -0.88 2.48
C ALA A 139 -11.78 0.06 1.53
N ARG A 140 -12.43 1.12 2.06
CA ARG A 140 -13.07 2.14 1.21
C ARG A 140 -12.07 2.84 0.29
N PHE A 141 -10.88 3.20 0.78
CA PHE A 141 -9.86 3.82 -0.07
C PHE A 141 -9.33 2.88 -1.15
N PHE A 142 -9.21 1.58 -0.89
CA PHE A 142 -8.89 0.60 -1.95
C PHE A 142 -9.99 0.51 -3.00
N GLU A 143 -11.27 0.51 -2.60
CA GLU A 143 -12.39 0.50 -3.56
C GLU A 143 -12.45 1.81 -4.38
N GLU A 144 -12.22 2.95 -3.75
CA GLU A 144 -12.12 4.25 -4.44
C GLU A 144 -10.97 4.25 -5.43
N MET A 145 -9.78 3.76 -5.04
CA MET A 145 -8.62 3.62 -5.92
C MET A 145 -8.89 2.69 -7.10
N LYS A 146 -9.52 1.53 -6.84
CA LYS A 146 -9.91 0.58 -7.88
C LYS A 146 -10.78 1.23 -8.94
N ARG A 147 -11.82 1.97 -8.50
CA ARG A 147 -12.75 2.69 -9.38
C ARG A 147 -12.06 3.84 -10.11
N PHE A 148 -11.20 4.59 -9.43
CA PHE A 148 -10.53 5.76 -10.00
C PHE A 148 -9.63 5.39 -11.19
N TYR A 149 -8.94 4.25 -11.12
CA TYR A 149 -8.04 3.78 -12.17
C TYR A 149 -8.61 2.68 -13.07
N ASP A 150 -9.90 2.38 -12.96
CA ASP A 150 -10.58 1.33 -13.74
C ASP A 150 -9.91 -0.06 -13.64
N PHE A 151 -9.43 -0.43 -12.46
CA PHE A 151 -8.78 -1.74 -12.26
C PHE A 151 -9.78 -2.90 -12.21
N PHE A 152 -9.37 -4.07 -12.72
CA PHE A 152 -10.14 -5.31 -12.74
C PHE A 152 -9.91 -6.21 -11.50
#